data_AF-E2A8A3-F1
#
_entry.id   AF-E2A8A3-F1
#
_cell.length_a   1.000
_cell.length_b   1.000
_cell.length_c   1.000
_cell.angle_alpha   90.00
_cell.angle_beta   90.00
_cell.angle_gamma   90.00
#
_symmetry.space_group_name_H-M   'P 1'
#
loop_
_entity.id
_entity.type
_entity.pdbx_description
1 polymer ?
#
loop_
_entity_poly.entity_id
_entity_poly.type
_entity_poly.pdbx_seq_one_letter_code
_entity_poly.pdbx_strand_id
1 'polypeptide(L)'
;FMVDSGSGLNLIKQKCLGSHVILDKTNSLSLQGIASETIITLGVISIFILGELTEFYVISDLIGFAQDGILGNRFLRERSVILNY
;
A
#
# COMPACT_ATOMS: atom_id res chain seq x y z
N PHE A 1 9.50 2.91 -2.30
CA PHE A 1 8.51 2.79 -1.21
C PHE A 1 9.00 3.57 0.00
N MET A 2 8.11 4.24 0.71
CA MET A 2 8.36 4.73 2.07
C MET A 2 8.07 3.61 3.06
N VAL A 3 8.91 3.43 4.07
CA VAL A 3 8.61 2.51 5.18
C VAL A 3 8.00 3.32 6.31
N ASP A 4 6.79 2.96 6.72
CA ASP A 4 6.02 3.68 7.73
C ASP A 4 5.41 2.70 8.72
N SER A 5 5.94 2.68 9.95
CA SER A 5 5.45 1.83 11.03
C SER A 5 4.13 2.33 11.65
N GLY A 6 3.78 3.59 11.42
CA GLY A 6 2.50 4.19 11.82
C GLY A 6 1.35 3.88 10.86
N SER A 7 1.65 3.52 9.61
CA SER A 7 0.65 3.05 8.65
C SER A 7 0.29 1.58 8.90
N GLY A 8 -0.98 1.25 9.04
CA GLY A 8 -1.41 -0.14 9.20
C GLY A 8 -1.30 -0.99 7.92
N LEU A 9 -1.30 -0.36 6.74
CA LEU A 9 -1.49 -1.01 5.45
C LEU A 9 -0.37 -0.67 4.47
N ASN A 10 -0.15 -1.57 3.51
CA ASN A 10 0.73 -1.31 2.38
C ASN A 10 -0.07 -0.65 1.26
N LEU A 11 0.49 0.42 0.68
CA LEU A 11 -0.15 1.21 -0.35
C LEU A 11 0.73 1.30 -1.58
N ILE A 12 0.11 1.32 -2.76
CA ILE A 12 0.80 1.56 -4.01
C ILE A 12 -0.06 2.40 -4.94
N LYS A 13 0.57 3.36 -5.63
CA LYS A 13 -0.09 4.19 -6.62
C LYS A 13 -0.38 3.41 -7.90
N GLN A 14 -1.54 3.64 -8.50
CA GLN A 14 -1.96 2.97 -9.72
C GLN A 14 -0.94 3.10 -10.87
N LYS A 15 -0.30 4.27 -11.05
CA LYS A 15 0.72 4.49 -12.08
C LYS A 15 1.93 3.55 -11.98
N CYS A 16 2.16 2.95 -10.82
CA CYS A 16 3.27 2.02 -10.59
C CYS A 16 2.94 0.60 -11.06
N LEU A 17 1.68 0.35 -11.39
CA LEU A 17 1.20 -0.93 -11.88
C LEU A 17 1.25 -0.94 -13.41
N GLY A 18 1.68 -2.07 -13.98
CA GLY A 18 1.59 -2.27 -15.42
C GLY A 18 0.14 -2.29 -15.89
N SER A 19 -0.09 -1.92 -17.14
CA SER A 19 -1.44 -1.87 -17.76
C SER A 19 -2.18 -3.22 -17.79
N HIS A 20 -1.48 -4.32 -17.59
CA HIS A 20 -2.02 -5.69 -17.61
C HIS A 20 -2.30 -6.26 -16.21
N VAL A 21 -2.13 -5.44 -15.17
CA VAL A 21 -2.37 -5.87 -13.79
C VAL A 21 -3.87 -5.93 -13.52
N ILE A 22 -4.33 -7.09 -13.08
CA ILE A 22 -5.72 -7.29 -12.64
C ILE A 22 -5.79 -6.97 -11.15
N LEU A 23 -6.59 -5.95 -10.83
CA LEU A 23 -6.90 -5.59 -9.45
C LEU A 23 -8.10 -6.36 -8.95
N ASP A 24 -8.00 -6.88 -7.72
CA ASP A 24 -9.18 -7.35 -7.03
C ASP A 24 -9.95 -6.14 -6.48
N LYS A 25 -11.00 -5.74 -7.22
CA LYS A 25 -11.87 -4.62 -6.86
C LYS A 25 -12.93 -4.98 -5.81
N THR A 26 -13.08 -6.27 -5.46
CA THR A 26 -14.04 -6.70 -4.44
C THR A 26 -13.56 -6.33 -3.04
N ASN A 27 -12.25 -6.12 -2.89
CA ASN A 27 -11.59 -5.85 -1.63
C ASN A 27 -11.07 -4.41 -1.59
N SER A 28 -11.97 -3.44 -1.42
CA SER A 28 -11.63 -2.03 -1.26
C SER A 28 -11.75 -1.60 0.21
N LEU A 29 -10.78 -0.83 0.70
CA LEU A 29 -10.78 -0.22 2.03
C LEU A 29 -10.90 1.30 1.96
N SER A 30 -11.51 1.85 3.00
CA SER A 30 -11.54 3.28 3.28
C SER A 30 -10.36 3.64 4.18
N LEU A 31 -9.49 4.52 3.68
CA LEU A 31 -8.31 5.02 4.38
C LEU A 31 -8.60 6.40 4.97
N GLN A 32 -8.20 6.60 6.22
CA GLN A 32 -8.23 7.89 6.91
C GLN A 32 -6.83 8.26 7.39
N GLY A 33 -6.54 9.56 7.46
CA GLY A 33 -5.24 10.07 7.95
C GLY A 33 -4.19 10.32 6.87
N ILE A 34 -4.44 9.94 5.62
CA ILE A 34 -3.54 10.21 4.47
C ILE A 34 -3.94 11.49 3.72
N ALA A 35 -5.23 11.84 3.76
CA ALA A 35 -5.76 13.10 3.27
C ALA A 35 -6.80 13.65 4.24
N SER A 36 -7.20 14.91 4.02
CA SER A 36 -8.29 15.56 4.77
C SER A 36 -9.63 14.84 4.60
N GLU A 37 -9.79 14.09 3.52
CA GLU A 37 -10.96 13.28 3.21
C GLU A 37 -10.66 11.78 3.30
N THR A 38 -11.71 10.99 3.47
CA THR A 38 -11.60 9.53 3.44
C THR A 38 -11.36 9.08 2.01
N ILE A 39 -10.26 8.37 1.78
CA ILE A 39 -9.88 7.86 0.46
C ILE A 39 -10.32 6.42 0.34
N ILE A 40 -10.99 6.07 -0.76
CA ILE A 40 -11.32 4.68 -1.06
C ILE A 40 -10.23 4.10 -1.98
N THR A 41 -9.69 2.94 -1.61
CA THR A 41 -8.72 2.22 -2.45
C THR A 41 -9.41 1.62 -3.67
N LEU A 42 -8.71 1.55 -4.80
CA LEU A 42 -9.22 0.99 -6.06
C LEU A 42 -9.32 -0.54 -6.05
N GLY A 43 -8.62 -1.19 -5.13
CA GLY A 43 -8.61 -2.64 -4.96
C GLY A 43 -7.31 -3.13 -4.34
N VAL A 44 -7.13 -4.44 -4.37
CA VAL A 44 -5.95 -5.12 -3.83
C VAL A 44 -5.16 -5.81 -4.94
N ILE A 45 -3.84 -5.85 -4.75
CA ILE A 45 -2.91 -6.64 -5.54
C ILE A 45 -1.89 -7.31 -4.63
N SER A 46 -1.47 -8.52 -4.98
CA SER A 46 -0.35 -9.18 -4.34
C SER A 46 0.90 -9.06 -5.22
N ILE A 47 1.97 -8.50 -4.69
CA ILE A 47 3.25 -8.28 -5.37
C ILE A 47 4.34 -9.03 -4.61
N PHE A 48 5.22 -9.72 -5.34
CA PHE A 48 6.41 -10.32 -4.74
C PHE A 48 7.44 -9.24 -4.42
N ILE A 49 7.80 -9.11 -3.15
CA ILE A 49 8.90 -8.25 -2.71
C ILE A 49 9.91 -9.13 -1.98
N LEU A 50 11.16 -9.14 -2.43
CA LEU A 50 12.23 -9.96 -1.84
C LEU A 50 11.86 -11.45 -1.72
N GLY A 51 11.10 -11.98 -2.69
CA GLY A 51 10.69 -13.39 -2.73
C GLY A 51 9.41 -13.73 -1.95
N GLU A 52 8.85 -12.78 -1.20
CA GLU A 52 7.62 -12.98 -0.43
C GLU A 52 6.43 -12.26 -1.06
N LEU A 53 5.27 -12.94 -1.04
CA LEU A 53 4.03 -12.38 -1.57
C LEU A 53 3.46 -11.37 -0.57
N THR A 54 3.42 -10.09 -0.95
CA THR A 54 2.92 -9.00 -0.10
C THR A 54 1.67 -8.38 -0.72
N GLU A 55 0.63 -8.24 0.10
CA GLU A 55 -0.61 -7.57 -0.27
C GLU A 55 -0.45 -6.05 -0.23
N PHE A 56 -0.89 -5.37 -1.29
CA PHE A 56 -0.93 -3.92 -1.45
C PHE A 56 -2.34 -3.45 -1.79
N TYR A 57 -2.77 -2.38 -1.13
CA TYR A 57 -3.94 -1.65 -1.53
C TYR A 57 -3.56 -0.58 -2.55
N VAL A 58 -4.29 -0.56 -3.65
CA VAL A 58 -4.04 0.33 -4.77
C VAL A 58 -4.84 1.61 -4.57
N ILE A 59 -4.19 2.74 -4.78
CA ILE A 59 -4.82 4.05 -4.66
C ILE A 59 -4.69 4.85 -5.96
N SER A 60 -5.55 5.85 -6.10
CA SER A 60 -5.47 6.80 -7.20
C SER A 60 -4.18 7.61 -7.16
N ASP A 61 -3.63 7.91 -8.33
CA ASP A 61 -2.44 8.76 -8.49
C ASP A 61 -2.67 10.21 -8.07
N LEU A 62 -3.94 10.61 -7.96
CA LEU A 62 -4.38 11.93 -7.53
C LEU A 62 -4.13 12.18 -6.04
N ILE A 63 -3.86 11.13 -5.25
CA ILE A 63 -3.57 11.26 -3.83
C ILE A 63 -2.18 11.86 -3.62
N GLY A 64 -2.15 12.99 -2.92
CA GLY A 64 -1.01 13.89 -2.79
C GLY A 64 0.06 13.50 -1.76
N PHE A 65 0.49 12.24 -1.70
CA PHE A 65 1.77 11.92 -1.04
C PHE A 65 2.91 11.78 -2.05
N ALA A 66 4.11 12.21 -1.67
CA ALA A 66 5.24 12.36 -2.58
C ALA A 66 5.78 11.02 -3.10
N GLN A 67 5.61 9.94 -2.35
CA GLN A 67 6.12 8.62 -2.69
C GLN A 67 5.13 7.82 -3.54
N ASP A 68 5.65 6.80 -4.21
CA ASP A 68 4.89 5.94 -5.11
C ASP A 68 4.20 4.76 -4.39
N GLY A 69 4.57 4.52 -3.14
CA GLY A 69 3.94 3.53 -2.29
C GLY A 69 4.48 3.57 -0.86
N ILE A 70 3.70 3.00 0.06
CA ILE A 70 3.97 2.93 1.50
C ILE A 70 4.02 1.45 1.89
N LEU A 71 5.03 1.08 2.67
CA LEU A 71 5.16 -0.22 3.32
C LEU A 71 4.77 -0.02 4.78
N GLY A 72 3.59 -0.51 5.13
CA GLY A 72 3.01 -0.36 6.45
C GLY A 72 3.50 -1.41 7.43
N ASN A 73 2.98 -1.31 8.64
CA ASN A 73 3.19 -2.20 9.76
C ASN A 73 2.88 -3.67 9.40
N ARG A 74 1.88 -3.94 8.55
CA ARG A 74 1.58 -5.31 8.10
C ARG A 74 2.79 -5.99 7.47
N PHE A 75 3.45 -5.32 6.52
CA PHE A 75 4.68 -5.81 5.91
C PHE A 75 5.85 -5.91 6.90
N LEU A 76 5.98 -4.94 7.81
CA LEU A 76 7.05 -4.93 8.80
C LEU A 76 6.92 -6.07 9.82
N ARG A 77 5.70 -6.36 10.27
CA ARG A 77 5.38 -7.48 11.17
C ARG A 77 5.60 -8.83 10.50
N GLU A 78 5.14 -9.00 9.27
CA GLU A 78 5.36 -10.23 8.48
C GLU A 78 6.86 -10.53 8.32
N ARG A 79 7.71 -9.50 8.34
CA ARG A 79 9.17 -9.63 8.23
C ARG A 79 9.92 -9.55 9.55
N SER A 80 9.21 -9.53 10.68
CA SER A 80 9.80 -9.40 12.02
C SER A 80 10.84 -8.27 12.09
N VAL A 81 10.56 -7.13 11.44
CA VAL A 81 11.47 -5.99 11.45
C VAL A 81 11.51 -5.41 12.85
N ILE A 82 12.68 -5.48 13.49
CA ILE A 82 12.93 -4.87 14.78
C ILE A 82 13.34 -3.42 14.53
N LEU A 83 12.51 -2.47 14.97
CA LEU A 83 12.89 -1.08 15.07
C LEU A 83 13.76 -0.93 16.33
N ASN A 84 15.08 -1.06 16.17
CA ASN A 84 16.03 -0.68 17.22
C ASN A 84 16.27 0.82 17.13
N TYR A 85 15.96 1.54 18.21
CA TYR A 85 16.20 2.97 18.40
C TYR A 85 17.33 3.19 19.40
#